data_AF-A0A969GYM0-F1
#
_entry.id   AF-A0A969GYM0-F1
#
_cell.length_a   1.000
_cell.length_b   1.000
_cell.length_c   1.000
_cell.angle_alpha   90.00
_cell.angle_beta   90.00
_cell.angle_gamma   90.00
#
_symmetry.space_group_name_H-M   'P 1'
#
loop_
_entity.id
_entity.type
_entity.pdbx_description
1 polymer ?
#
loop_
_entity_poly.entity_id
_entity_poly.type
_entity_poly.pdbx_seq_one_letter_code
_entity_poly.pdbx_strand_id
1 'polypeptide(L)'
;NPSVTGLDLWKLVQVLRIVEGSLTEFQKLDGRERLLAVHGNRFLAHLVFQVLKSDLEDQDTHFPDNFKAKVIDTTYLVYQQILEVISAQFPNSYLASLFKNQSKCEDIKSCIKL
;
A
#
# COMPACT_ATOMS: atom_id res chain seq x y z
N ASN A 1 -5.73 22.41 7.91
CA ASN A 1 -6.76 21.38 8.13
C ASN A 1 -6.80 21.11 9.64
N PRO A 2 -7.67 21.78 10.41
CA PRO A 2 -7.63 21.76 11.87
C PRO A 2 -8.03 20.40 12.48
N SER A 3 -8.56 19.47 11.68
CA SER A 3 -8.94 18.11 12.07
C SER A 3 -7.80 17.09 12.00
N VAL A 4 -6.60 17.47 11.54
CA VAL A 4 -5.44 16.57 11.47
C VAL A 4 -4.45 16.97 12.57
N THR A 5 -4.28 16.10 13.56
CA THR A 5 -3.35 16.36 14.66
C THR A 5 -1.91 15.95 14.28
N GLY A 6 -0.92 16.44 15.03
CA GLY A 6 0.46 15.99 14.88
C GLY A 6 0.63 14.49 15.15
N LEU A 7 -0.19 13.93 16.05
CA LEU A 7 -0.21 12.50 16.34
C LEU A 7 -0.72 11.70 15.13
N ASP A 8 -1.82 12.13 14.50
CA ASP A 8 -2.37 11.48 13.31
C ASP A 8 -1.34 11.43 12.18
N LEU A 9 -0.65 12.56 11.96
CA LEU A 9 0.41 12.63 10.96
C LEU A 9 1.57 11.69 11.30
N TRP A 10 1.99 11.65 12.57
CA TRP A 10 3.06 10.76 13.01
C TRP A 10 2.71 9.28 12.78
N LYS A 11 1.48 8.87 13.13
CA LYS A 11 0.96 7.50 12.91
C LYS A 11 1.00 7.11 11.44
N LEU A 12 0.48 7.98 10.56
CA LEU A 12 0.49 7.76 9.10
C LEU A 12 1.91 7.63 8.55
N VAL A 13 2.85 8.46 9.02
CA VAL A 13 4.26 8.38 8.62
C VAL A 13 4.91 7.07 9.10
N GLN A 14 4.59 6.59 10.30
CA GLN A 14 5.11 5.29 10.77
C GLN A 14 4.62 4.13 9.91
N VAL A 15 3.31 4.10 9.61
CA VAL A 15 2.75 3.07 8.72
C VAL A 15 3.37 3.18 7.31
N LEU A 16 3.54 4.39 6.75
CA LEU A 16 4.22 4.58 5.47
C LEU A 16 5.62 3.97 5.44
N ARG A 17 6.42 4.20 6.50
CA ARG A 17 7.78 3.65 6.59
C ARG A 17 7.79 2.13 6.65
N ILE A 18 6.85 1.52 7.38
CA ILE A 18 6.73 0.06 7.45
C ILE A 18 6.34 -0.50 6.08
N VAL A 19 5.39 0.13 5.38
CA VAL A 19 5.01 -0.23 4.01
C VAL A 19 6.21 -0.15 3.08
N GLU A 20 6.90 1.00 3.02
CA GLU A 20 8.06 1.19 2.15
C GLU A 20 9.19 0.20 2.47
N GLY A 21 9.45 -0.06 3.75
CA GLY A 21 10.39 -1.08 4.19
C GLY A 21 10.02 -2.48 3.73
N SER A 22 8.74 -2.85 3.86
CA SER A 22 8.22 -4.16 3.42
C SER A 22 8.34 -4.35 1.90
N LEU A 23 8.19 -3.27 1.13
CA LEU A 23 8.32 -3.32 -0.33
C LEU A 23 9.75 -3.50 -0.82
N THR A 24 10.77 -3.31 0.03
CA THR A 24 12.18 -3.48 -0.38
C THR A 24 12.50 -4.90 -0.85
N GLU A 25 11.84 -5.92 -0.28
CA GLU A 25 12.01 -7.31 -0.71
C GLU A 25 11.46 -7.53 -2.14
N PHE A 26 10.31 -6.93 -2.47
CA PHE A 26 9.75 -7.02 -3.82
C PHE A 26 10.51 -6.17 -4.85
N GLN A 27 11.21 -5.13 -4.41
CA GLN A 27 12.07 -4.33 -5.30
C GLN A 27 13.31 -5.11 -5.79
N LYS A 28 13.68 -6.20 -5.11
CA LYS A 28 14.77 -7.10 -5.50
C LYS A 28 14.34 -8.13 -6.55
N LEU A 29 13.04 -8.27 -6.80
CA LEU A 29 12.52 -9.13 -7.85
C LEU A 29 12.77 -8.51 -9.22
N ASP A 30 12.34 -9.20 -10.27
CA ASP A 30 12.43 -8.73 -11.65
C ASP A 30 11.04 -8.36 -12.20
N GLY A 31 11.02 -7.83 -13.42
CA GLY A 31 9.79 -7.67 -14.18
C GLY A 31 8.72 -6.79 -13.51
N ARG A 32 7.47 -7.26 -13.54
CA ARG A 32 6.31 -6.49 -13.11
C ARG A 32 6.22 -6.40 -11.60
N GLU A 33 6.70 -7.41 -10.90
CA GLU A 33 6.77 -7.51 -9.45
C GLU A 33 7.58 -6.34 -8.88
N ARG A 34 8.79 -6.14 -9.41
CA ARG A 34 9.63 -5.00 -9.05
C ARG A 34 8.99 -3.68 -9.43
N LEU A 35 8.46 -3.56 -10.64
CA LEU A 35 7.85 -2.32 -11.12
C LEU A 35 6.61 -1.92 -10.30
N LEU A 36 5.83 -2.88 -9.80
CA LEU A 36 4.73 -2.65 -8.86
C LEU A 36 5.28 -2.09 -7.53
N ALA A 37 6.31 -2.70 -6.97
CA ALA A 37 6.91 -2.25 -5.71
C ALA A 37 7.55 -0.85 -5.81
N VAL A 38 8.09 -0.49 -6.98
CA VAL A 38 8.73 0.81 -7.23
C VAL A 38 7.71 1.90 -7.59
N HIS A 39 6.78 1.62 -8.50
CA HIS A 39 5.87 2.65 -9.05
C HIS A 39 4.49 2.66 -8.40
N GLY A 40 4.05 1.52 -7.86
CA GLY A 40 2.76 1.38 -7.17
C GLY A 40 2.84 1.67 -5.68
N ASN A 41 4.02 1.91 -5.10
CA ASN A 41 4.20 2.08 -3.66
C ASN A 41 3.28 3.12 -3.00
N ARG A 42 3.00 4.25 -3.66
CA ARG A 42 2.09 5.27 -3.11
C ARG A 42 0.63 4.80 -3.12
N PHE A 43 0.25 4.07 -4.16
CA PHE A 43 -1.07 3.46 -4.26
C PHE A 43 -1.24 2.31 -3.25
N LEU A 44 -0.22 1.46 -3.10
CA LEU A 44 -0.14 0.43 -2.07
C LEU A 44 -0.30 1.02 -0.67
N ALA A 45 0.49 2.05 -0.33
CA ALA A 45 0.38 2.72 0.97
C ALA A 45 -1.02 3.29 1.22
N HIS A 46 -1.63 3.92 0.20
CA HIS A 46 -3.00 4.42 0.30
C HIS A 46 -4.02 3.32 0.65
N LEU A 47 -3.93 2.16 0.00
CA LEU A 47 -4.84 1.04 0.25
C LEU A 47 -4.59 0.41 1.62
N VAL A 48 -3.32 0.26 2.03
CA VAL A 48 -2.96 -0.21 3.38
C VAL A 48 -3.52 0.73 4.45
N PHE A 49 -3.44 2.05 4.26
CA PHE A 49 -4.06 3.00 5.18
C PHE A 49 -5.58 2.86 5.24
N GLN A 50 -6.24 2.59 4.11
CA GLN A 50 -7.69 2.39 4.08
C GLN A 50 -8.12 1.15 4.86
N VAL A 51 -7.39 0.04 4.70
CA VAL A 51 -7.64 -1.21 5.44
C VAL A 51 -7.44 -1.02 6.93
N LEU A 52 -6.34 -0.37 7.32
CA LEU A 52 -5.94 -0.24 8.73
C LEU A 52 -6.54 0.99 9.43
N LYS A 53 -7.47 1.71 8.79
CA LYS A 53 -7.94 3.01 9.29
C LYS A 53 -8.47 2.92 10.73
N SER A 54 -9.34 1.95 11.01
CA SER A 54 -9.90 1.75 12.35
C SER A 54 -8.83 1.31 13.36
N ASP A 55 -7.95 0.38 12.98
CA ASP A 55 -6.88 -0.08 13.87
C ASP A 55 -5.90 1.05 14.24
N LEU A 56 -5.69 2.01 13.33
CA LEU A 56 -4.80 3.14 13.50
C LEU A 56 -5.37 4.19 14.47
N GLU A 57 -6.70 4.33 14.50
CA GLU A 57 -7.40 5.21 15.45
C GLU A 57 -7.13 4.76 16.89
N ASP A 58 -7.08 3.44 17.12
CA ASP A 58 -6.82 2.82 18.43
C ASP A 58 -5.34 2.83 18.87
N GLN A 59 -4.40 3.20 17.98
CA GLN A 59 -2.97 3.25 18.35
C GLN A 59 -2.62 4.54 19.11
N ASP A 60 -1.55 4.50 19.90
CA ASP A 60 -0.95 5.70 20.52
C ASP A 60 0.39 6.05 19.84
N THR A 61 1.29 6.76 20.56
CA THR A 61 2.64 7.13 20.11
C THR A 61 3.63 5.96 20.05
N HIS A 62 3.18 4.73 20.29
CA HIS A 62 3.98 3.52 20.17
C HIS A 62 3.19 2.45 19.44
N PHE A 63 3.74 1.94 18.34
CA PHE A 63 3.16 0.79 17.65
C PHE A 63 3.69 -0.50 18.26
N PRO A 64 2.83 -1.34 18.84
CA PRO A 64 3.24 -2.64 19.34
C PRO A 64 3.63 -3.55 18.16
N ASP A 65 4.44 -4.58 18.44
CA ASP A 65 5.01 -5.42 17.39
C ASP A 65 3.94 -6.21 16.63
N ASN A 66 2.83 -6.58 17.27
CA ASN A 66 1.69 -7.18 16.59
C ASN A 66 1.03 -6.22 15.58
N PHE A 67 0.95 -4.92 15.89
CA PHE A 67 0.43 -3.93 14.93
C PHE A 67 1.39 -3.73 13.76
N LYS A 68 2.71 -3.68 14.02
CA LYS A 68 3.72 -3.61 12.94
C LYS A 68 3.63 -4.84 12.03
N ALA A 69 3.53 -6.04 12.61
CA ALA A 69 3.33 -7.28 11.87
C ALA A 69 2.07 -7.22 11.01
N LYS A 70 0.95 -6.76 11.58
CA LYS A 70 -0.30 -6.54 10.84
C LYS A 70 -0.11 -5.59 9.64
N VAL A 71 0.66 -4.51 9.79
CA VAL A 71 0.95 -3.59 8.67
C VAL A 71 1.74 -4.29 7.57
N ILE A 72 2.73 -5.12 7.93
CA ILE A 72 3.54 -5.90 6.98
C ILE A 72 2.66 -6.91 6.23
N ASP A 73 1.86 -7.69 6.97
CA ASP A 73 0.97 -8.71 6.41
C ASP A 73 -0.06 -8.09 5.47
N THR A 74 -0.69 -6.97 5.87
CA THR A 74 -1.60 -6.21 5.01
C THR A 74 -0.89 -5.68 3.77
N THR A 75 0.35 -5.22 3.88
CA THR A 75 1.14 -4.76 2.72
C THR A 75 1.36 -5.89 1.72
N TYR A 76 1.69 -7.09 2.19
CA TYR A 76 1.89 -8.27 1.34
C TYR A 76 0.60 -8.71 0.68
N LEU A 77 -0.50 -8.78 1.43
CA LEU A 77 -1.82 -9.12 0.91
C LEU A 77 -2.27 -8.14 -0.17
N VAL A 78 -2.18 -6.84 0.07
CA VAL A 78 -2.55 -5.81 -0.92
C VAL A 78 -1.64 -5.91 -2.15
N TYR A 79 -0.34 -6.10 -1.96
CA TYR A 79 0.61 -6.27 -3.07
C TYR A 79 0.24 -7.45 -3.96
N GLN A 80 -0.02 -8.62 -3.38
CA GLN A 80 -0.38 -9.83 -4.13
C GLN A 80 -1.68 -9.63 -4.91
N GLN A 81 -2.72 -9.10 -4.28
CA GLN A 81 -4.01 -8.84 -4.95
C GLN A 81 -3.87 -7.86 -6.12
N ILE A 82 -3.09 -6.79 -5.95
CA ILE A 82 -2.85 -5.83 -7.04
C ILE A 82 -2.07 -6.49 -8.18
N LEU A 83 -1.04 -7.29 -7.86
CA LEU A 83 -0.25 -7.98 -8.88
C LEU A 83 -1.13 -8.93 -9.71
N GLU A 84 -2.03 -9.66 -9.08
CA GLU A 84 -3.00 -10.53 -9.75
C GLU A 84 -3.91 -9.74 -10.70
N VAL A 85 -4.53 -8.66 -10.22
CA VAL A 85 -5.40 -7.79 -11.03
C VAL A 85 -4.65 -7.18 -12.21
N ILE A 86 -3.42 -6.69 -11.97
CA ILE A 86 -2.56 -6.09 -12.98
C ILE A 86 -2.16 -7.11 -14.06
N SER A 87 -1.93 -8.36 -13.67
CA SER A 87 -1.56 -9.43 -14.58
C SER A 87 -2.76 -9.87 -15.43
N ALA A 88 -3.96 -9.87 -14.85
CA ALA A 88 -5.19 -10.25 -15.54
C ALA A 88 -5.72 -9.16 -16.48
N GLN A 89 -5.79 -7.91 -16.01
CA GLN A 89 -6.51 -6.83 -16.71
C GLN A 89 -5.59 -5.88 -17.48
N PHE A 90 -4.32 -5.80 -17.07
CA PHE A 90 -3.37 -4.83 -17.62
C PHE A 90 -2.05 -5.48 -18.11
N PRO A 91 -2.05 -6.66 -18.75
CA PRO A 91 -0.82 -7.43 -19.01
C PRO A 91 0.24 -6.66 -19.81
N ASN A 92 -0.19 -5.82 -20.76
CA ASN A 92 0.69 -5.03 -21.62
C ASN A 92 0.89 -3.58 -21.16
N SER A 93 0.30 -3.18 -20.02
CA SER A 93 0.45 -1.81 -19.52
C SER A 93 1.81 -1.60 -18.88
N TYR A 94 2.41 -0.43 -19.13
CA TYR A 94 3.59 0.03 -18.40
C TYR A 94 3.19 0.55 -17.02
N LEU A 95 3.72 -0.08 -15.95
CA LEU A 95 3.23 0.18 -14.60
C LEU A 95 3.46 1.63 -14.12
N ALA A 96 4.53 2.28 -14.56
CA ALA A 96 4.80 3.66 -14.15
C ALA A 96 3.76 4.67 -14.70
N SER A 97 3.12 4.38 -15.85
CA SER A 97 2.04 5.22 -16.39
C SER A 97 0.66 4.78 -15.89
N LEU A 98 0.49 3.48 -15.59
CA LEU A 98 -0.73 2.94 -15.01
C LEU A 98 -1.07 3.62 -13.67
N PHE A 99 -0.13 3.71 -12.73
CA PHE A 99 -0.37 4.33 -11.42
C PHE A 99 -0.51 5.86 -11.43
N LYS A 100 -0.28 6.50 -12.57
CA LYS A 100 -0.55 7.93 -12.78
C LYS A 100 -1.95 8.19 -13.32
N ASN A 101 -2.67 7.14 -13.73
CA ASN A 101 -4.02 7.23 -14.24
C ASN A 101 -5.02 6.92 -13.12
N GLN A 102 -5.76 7.94 -12.68
CA GLN A 102 -6.71 7.80 -11.59
C GLN A 102 -7.79 6.74 -11.88
N SER A 103 -8.38 6.73 -13.08
CA SER A 103 -9.43 5.76 -13.44
C SER A 103 -8.92 4.33 -13.36
N LYS A 104 -7.70 4.04 -13.84
CA LYS A 104 -7.10 2.70 -13.73
C LYS A 104 -6.85 2.29 -12.28
N CYS A 105 -6.44 3.24 -11.43
CA CYS A 105 -6.28 2.97 -9.99
C CYS A 105 -7.62 2.64 -9.33
N GLU A 106 -8.69 3.33 -9.69
CA GLU A 106 -10.05 3.01 -9.20
C GLU A 106 -10.53 1.64 -9.70
N ASP A 107 -10.29 1.31 -10.98
CA ASP A 107 -10.61 -0.01 -11.54
C ASP A 107 -9.90 -1.12 -10.75
N ILE A 108 -8.59 -0.96 -10.50
CA ILE A 108 -7.81 -1.92 -9.70
C ILE A 108 -8.39 -2.04 -8.29
N LYS A 109 -8.67 -0.90 -7.64
CA LYS A 109 -9.24 -0.87 -6.29
C LYS A 109 -10.59 -1.59 -6.22
N SER A 110 -11.43 -1.47 -7.26
CA SER A 110 -12.73 -2.14 -7.31
C SER A 110 -12.63 -3.67 -7.43
N CYS A 111 -11.49 -4.19 -7.89
CA CYS A 111 -11.27 -5.62 -8.13
C CYS A 111 -10.63 -6.35 -6.95
N ILE A 112 -10.02 -5.62 -6.02
CA ILE A 112 -9.38 -6.19 -4.83
C ILE A 112 -10.36 -6.28 -3.66
N LYS A 113 -10.21 -7.31 -2.83
CA LYS A 113 -11.01 -7.56 -1.63
C LYS A 113 -10.20 -7.08 -0.42
N LEU A 114 -10.55 -5.87 0.05
CA LEU A 114 -9.93 -5.20 1.20
C LEU A 114 -10.84 -5.24 2.42
#